data_AF-A0A5E4QI57-F1
#
_entry.id   AF-A0A5E4QI57-F1
#
_cell.length_a   1.000
_cell.length_b   1.000
_cell.length_c   1.000
_cell.angle_alpha   90.00
_cell.angle_beta   90.00
_cell.angle_gamma   90.00
#
_symmetry.space_group_name_H-M   'P 1'
#
loop_
_entity.id
_entity.type
_entity.pdbx_description
1 polymer ?
#
loop_
_entity_poly.entity_id
_entity_poly.type
_entity_poly.pdbx_seq_one_letter_code
_entity_poly.pdbx_strand_id
1 'polypeptide(L)'
;MAEKKKEGEPEGEEEFSVEKVLDRRIRNGKGAKKSKSDDKKVSGFDRGLEPEKIIGATDSSGELMFLMKWQGTNEADLVTAKQANVRCPLVVIQFYEERLTWHNPSPDDCNNE
;
A
#
# COMPACT_ATOMS: atom_id res chain seq x y z
N MET A 1 35.64 -12.35 31.09
CA MET A 1 34.43 -12.75 30.36
C MET A 1 33.37 -11.71 30.69
N ALA A 2 33.10 -10.78 29.78
CA ALA A 2 32.00 -9.82 29.94
C ALA A 2 31.03 -10.08 28.79
N GLU A 3 29.82 -10.48 29.16
CA GLU A 3 28.75 -10.92 28.28
C GLU A 3 28.27 -9.82 27.34
N LYS A 4 27.86 -10.29 26.15
CA LYS A 4 27.15 -9.56 25.11
C LYS A 4 25.96 -8.79 25.68
N LYS A 5 25.87 -7.51 25.32
CA LYS A 5 24.58 -6.86 25.07
C LYS A 5 24.62 -6.32 23.64
N LYS A 6 24.07 -7.11 22.72
CA LYS A 6 23.86 -6.71 21.33
C LYS A 6 22.52 -5.97 21.33
N GLU A 7 22.58 -4.65 21.45
CA GLU A 7 21.41 -3.78 21.31
C GLU A 7 20.90 -3.94 19.87
N GLY A 8 19.62 -4.29 19.74
CA GLY A 8 18.94 -4.43 18.47
C GLY A 8 18.89 -3.06 17.80
N GLU A 9 19.42 -3.00 16.58
CA GLU A 9 19.27 -1.85 15.70
C GLU A 9 17.78 -1.53 15.50
N PRO A 10 17.40 -0.24 15.40
CA PRO A 10 16.02 0.12 15.11
C PRO A 10 15.66 -0.44 13.72
N GLU A 11 14.63 -1.28 13.67
CA GLU A 11 14.00 -1.67 12.40
C GLU A 11 13.60 -0.37 11.71
N GLY A 12 14.38 -0.02 10.68
CA GLY A 12 14.14 1.17 9.89
C GLY A 12 12.70 1.15 9.42
N GLU A 13 12.01 2.24 9.71
CA GLU A 13 10.73 2.57 9.11
C GLU A 13 10.98 2.69 7.60
N GLU A 14 11.03 1.56 6.89
CA GLU A 14 11.13 1.57 5.45
C GLU A 14 9.85 2.23 4.95
N GLU A 15 9.96 3.49 4.55
CA GLU A 15 8.86 4.24 3.98
C GLU A 15 8.38 3.54 2.71
N PHE A 16 7.33 2.74 2.84
CA PHE A 16 6.63 2.10 1.73
C PHE A 16 5.89 3.16 0.92
N SER A 17 6.61 3.81 -0.01
CA SER A 17 6.00 4.67 -1.01
C SER A 17 5.36 3.80 -2.10
N VAL A 18 4.10 4.07 -2.43
CA VAL A 18 3.36 3.37 -3.52
C VAL A 18 4.16 3.33 -4.82
N GLU A 19 4.86 4.42 -5.13
CA GLU A 19 5.69 4.56 -6.32
C GLU A 19 6.89 3.62 -6.31
N LYS A 20 7.60 3.49 -5.18
CA LYS A 20 8.73 2.55 -5.02
C LYS A 20 8.29 1.09 -5.17
N VAL A 21 7.10 0.75 -4.66
CA VAL A 21 6.53 -0.61 -4.78
C VAL A 21 6.18 -0.93 -6.22
N LEU A 22 5.57 0.02 -6.94
CA LEU A 22 5.28 -0.10 -8.38
C LEU A 22 6.58 -0.22 -9.21
N ASP A 23 7.59 0.60 -8.92
CA ASP A 23 8.89 0.57 -9.61
C ASP A 23 9.62 -0.77 -9.45
N ARG A 24 9.56 -1.36 -8.25
CA ARG A 24 10.13 -2.69 -8.00
C ARG A 24 9.44 -3.75 -8.85
N ARG A 25 8.11 -3.69 -8.98
CA ARG A 25 7.33 -4.61 -9.83
C ARG A 25 7.69 -4.45 -11.31
N ILE A 26 7.85 -3.21 -11.79
CA ILE A 26 8.18 -2.94 -13.20
C ILE A 26 9.62 -3.37 -13.54
N ARG A 27 10.60 -3.08 -12.68
CA ARG A 27 12.00 -3.51 -12.88
C ARG A 27 12.15 -5.02 -12.94
N ASN A 28 11.38 -5.76 -12.15
CA ASN A 28 11.39 -7.22 -12.14
C ASN A 28 10.58 -7.86 -13.29
N GLY A 29 9.94 -7.05 -14.15
CA GLY A 29 8.98 -7.48 -15.17
C GLY A 29 9.27 -7.03 -16.60
N LYS A 30 10.52 -6.64 -16.95
CA LYS A 30 10.88 -6.28 -18.33
C LYS A 30 10.93 -7.52 -19.24
N GLY A 31 9.74 -8.00 -19.63
CA GLY A 31 9.51 -9.03 -20.62
C GLY A 31 8.02 -9.34 -20.76
N ALA A 32 7.42 -8.85 -21.84
CA ALA A 32 6.07 -9.17 -22.37
C ALA A 32 4.87 -8.26 -21.98
N LYS A 33 4.15 -7.90 -23.03
CA LYS A 33 2.87 -7.17 -23.08
C LYS A 33 1.70 -8.04 -22.59
N LYS A 34 0.61 -7.35 -22.22
CA LYS A 34 -0.80 -7.78 -22.09
C LYS A 34 -1.21 -8.57 -20.84
N SER A 35 -2.08 -7.89 -20.07
CA SER A 35 -3.33 -8.36 -19.43
C SER A 35 -3.36 -9.70 -18.67
N LYS A 36 -3.89 -9.59 -17.44
CA LYS A 36 -4.59 -10.60 -16.64
C LYS A 36 -3.77 -11.78 -16.11
N SER A 37 -3.84 -11.88 -14.78
CA SER A 37 -3.81 -13.11 -13.97
C SER A 37 -2.45 -13.68 -13.56
N ASP A 38 -2.37 -13.91 -12.26
CA ASP A 38 -1.66 -15.02 -11.61
C ASP A 38 -0.17 -15.23 -11.92
N ASP A 39 0.66 -14.56 -11.13
CA ASP A 39 1.81 -15.26 -10.56
C ASP A 39 1.41 -15.65 -9.13
N LYS A 40 1.20 -16.94 -8.88
CA LYS A 40 0.72 -17.53 -7.60
C LYS A 40 1.73 -17.38 -6.45
N LYS A 41 2.18 -16.16 -6.16
CA LYS A 41 2.55 -15.79 -4.80
C LYS A 41 1.25 -15.39 -4.11
N VAL A 42 0.86 -16.16 -3.09
CA VAL A 42 -0.24 -15.79 -2.18
C VAL A 42 -0.02 -14.34 -1.78
N SER A 43 -0.86 -13.44 -2.27
CA SER A 43 -0.63 -11.99 -2.29
C SER A 43 -1.84 -11.31 -1.67
N GLY A 44 -1.62 -10.32 -0.81
CA GLY A 44 -2.70 -9.62 -0.14
C GLY A 44 -3.45 -10.51 0.87
N PHE A 45 -4.79 -10.47 0.84
CA PHE A 45 -5.64 -11.19 1.80
C PHE A 45 -5.52 -12.72 1.72
N ASP A 46 -5.09 -13.27 0.57
CA ASP A 46 -4.90 -14.71 0.42
C ASP A 46 -3.73 -15.25 1.28
N ARG A 47 -2.87 -14.36 1.82
CA ARG A 47 -1.81 -14.72 2.77
C ARG A 47 -2.35 -15.14 4.15
N GLY A 48 -3.60 -14.82 4.46
CA GLY A 48 -4.20 -15.08 5.78
C GLY A 48 -3.61 -14.24 6.91
N LEU A 49 -2.93 -13.14 6.59
CA LEU A 49 -2.42 -12.19 7.57
C LEU A 49 -3.48 -11.16 7.95
N GLU A 50 -3.41 -10.65 9.17
CA GLU A 50 -4.30 -9.57 9.61
C GLU A 50 -3.81 -8.22 9.05
N PRO A 51 -4.70 -7.40 8.48
CA PRO A 51 -4.35 -6.08 7.98
C PRO A 51 -4.02 -5.16 9.16
N GLU A 52 -2.87 -4.49 9.10
CA GLU A 52 -2.42 -3.56 10.13
C GLU A 52 -2.89 -2.13 9.79
N LYS A 53 -2.48 -1.61 8.64
CA LYS A 53 -2.80 -0.24 8.21
C LYS A 53 -2.65 -0.11 6.69
N ILE A 54 -3.45 0.78 6.08
CA ILE A 54 -3.24 1.18 4.69
C ILE A 54 -2.20 2.29 4.66
N ILE A 55 -1.10 2.07 3.95
CA ILE A 55 0.01 3.03 3.86
C ILE A 55 -0.26 4.06 2.76
N GLY A 56 -0.91 3.63 1.68
CA GLY A 56 -1.24 4.51 0.57
C GLY A 56 -2.33 3.95 -0.33
N ALA A 57 -2.78 4.77 -1.27
CA ALA A 57 -3.76 4.42 -2.29
C ALA A 57 -3.25 4.84 -3.67
N THR A 58 -3.63 4.11 -4.70
CA THR A 58 -3.35 4.45 -6.10
C THR A 58 -4.50 4.02 -6.99
N ASP A 59 -4.82 4.82 -7.99
CA ASP A 59 -5.83 4.55 -9.03
C ASP A 59 -5.20 4.32 -10.41
N SER A 60 -3.86 4.29 -10.52
CA SER A 60 -3.09 4.16 -11.77
C SER A 60 -3.44 2.94 -12.63
N SER A 61 -4.03 1.90 -12.03
CA SER A 61 -4.48 0.69 -12.73
C SER A 61 -5.93 0.78 -13.26
N GLY A 62 -6.59 1.92 -13.09
CA GLY A 62 -8.00 2.15 -13.47
C GLY A 62 -9.02 1.69 -12.42
N GLU A 63 -8.57 1.11 -11.32
CA GLU A 63 -9.38 0.84 -10.13
C GLU A 63 -8.58 1.26 -8.89
N LEU A 64 -9.29 1.73 -7.85
CA LEU A 64 -8.68 2.12 -6.58
C LEU A 64 -8.06 0.89 -5.90
N MET A 65 -6.74 0.94 -5.73
CA MET A 65 -5.95 -0.05 -5.01
C MET A 65 -5.34 0.57 -3.76
N PHE A 66 -5.30 -0.22 -2.70
CA PHE A 66 -4.64 0.12 -1.45
C PHE A 66 -3.34 -0.64 -1.30
N LEU A 67 -2.32 0.05 -0.81
CA LEU A 67 -1.09 -0.56 -0.33
C LEU A 67 -1.29 -0.91 1.14
N MET A 68 -1.56 -2.18 1.41
CA MET A 68 -1.86 -2.70 2.76
C MET A 68 -0.57 -3.19 3.42
N LYS A 69 -0.32 -2.75 4.65
CA LYS A 69 0.65 -3.35 5.57
C LYS A 69 -0.04 -4.44 6.39
N TRP A 70 0.62 -5.57 6.55
CA TRP A 70 0.13 -6.73 7.30
C TRP A 70 0.85 -6.87 8.64
N GLN A 71 0.17 -7.40 9.65
CA GLN A 71 0.80 -7.67 10.94
C GLN A 71 1.85 -8.79 10.82
N GLY A 72 2.97 -8.63 11.53
CA GLY A 72 4.03 -9.63 11.60
C GLY A 72 4.89 -9.75 10.34
N THR A 73 4.73 -8.83 9.37
CA THR A 73 5.62 -8.73 8.20
C THR A 73 5.80 -7.27 7.78
N ASN A 74 6.98 -6.97 7.25
CA ASN A 74 7.28 -5.70 6.61
C ASN A 74 7.00 -5.73 5.10
N GLU A 75 6.27 -6.74 4.60
CA GLU A 75 5.86 -6.75 3.20
C GLU A 75 4.49 -6.08 3.04
N ALA A 76 4.42 -5.08 2.17
CA ALA A 76 3.16 -4.44 1.80
C ALA A 76 2.64 -4.98 0.45
N ASP A 77 1.35 -5.26 0.38
CA ASP A 77 0.70 -5.78 -0.82
C ASP A 77 -0.34 -4.81 -1.37
N LEU A 78 -0.50 -4.81 -2.70
CA LEU A 78 -1.59 -4.09 -3.35
C LEU A 78 -2.86 -4.94 -3.32
N VAL A 79 -3.90 -4.40 -2.69
CA VAL A 79 -5.23 -5.01 -2.61
C VAL A 79 -6.27 -4.10 -3.24
N THR A 80 -7.32 -4.66 -3.84
CA THR A 80 -8.42 -3.85 -4.38
C THR A 80 -9.21 -3.21 -3.24
N ALA A 81 -9.66 -1.96 -3.43
CA ALA A 81 -10.48 -1.28 -2.43
C ALA A 81 -11.78 -2.07 -2.15
N LYS A 82 -12.36 -2.70 -3.17
CA LYS A 82 -13.55 -3.56 -3.02
C LYS A 82 -13.33 -4.70 -2.03
N GLN A 83 -12.20 -5.38 -2.08
CA GLN A 83 -11.89 -6.47 -1.14
C GLN A 83 -11.65 -5.93 0.28
N ALA A 84 -10.90 -4.83 0.41
CA ALA A 84 -10.61 -4.22 1.70
C ALA A 84 -11.87 -3.74 2.43
N ASN A 85 -12.82 -3.16 1.70
CA ASN A 85 -14.09 -2.68 2.26
C ASN A 85 -14.93 -3.79 2.91
N VAL A 86 -14.84 -5.02 2.40
CA VAL A 86 -15.60 -6.16 2.92
C VAL A 86 -14.83 -6.87 4.04
N ARG A 87 -13.51 -7.02 3.90
CA ARG A 87 -12.69 -7.80 4.85
C ARG A 87 -12.31 -7.01 6.10
N CYS A 88 -11.94 -5.74 5.94
CA CYS A 88 -11.42 -4.90 7.01
C CYS A 88 -11.91 -3.44 6.87
N PRO A 89 -13.22 -3.20 7.01
CA PRO A 89 -13.81 -1.87 6.82
C PRO A 89 -13.24 -0.82 7.78
N LEU A 90 -12.92 -1.20 9.03
CA LEU A 90 -12.39 -0.27 10.04
C LEU A 90 -11.03 0.33 9.61
N VAL A 91 -10.15 -0.49 9.05
CA VAL A 91 -8.83 -0.05 8.58
C VAL A 91 -8.98 0.91 7.39
N VAL A 92 -9.94 0.64 6.51
CA VAL A 92 -10.23 1.52 5.37
C VAL A 92 -10.80 2.85 5.84
N ILE A 93 -11.75 2.85 6.76
CA ILE A 93 -12.37 4.06 7.29
C ILE A 93 -11.30 4.92 7.97
N GLN A 94 -10.48 4.33 8.85
CA GLN A 94 -9.41 5.05 9.53
C GLN A 94 -8.43 5.72 8.55
N PHE A 95 -8.08 5.02 7.46
CA PHE A 95 -7.22 5.59 6.42
C PHE A 95 -7.82 6.84 5.78
N TYR A 96 -9.13 6.84 5.53
CA TYR A 96 -9.82 8.01 5.00
C TYR A 96 -9.97 9.12 6.03
N GLU A 97 -10.28 8.80 7.29
CA GLU A 97 -10.39 9.80 8.36
C GLU A 97 -9.09 10.58 8.56
N GLU A 98 -7.94 9.90 8.51
CA GLU A 98 -6.62 10.54 8.62
C GLU A 98 -6.27 11.45 7.42
N ARG A 99 -6.91 11.25 6.26
CA ARG A 99 -6.55 11.91 4.99
C ARG A 99 -7.66 12.79 4.42
N LEU A 100 -8.82 12.88 5.06
CA LEU A 100 -9.97 13.61 4.56
C LEU A 100 -9.71 15.12 4.60
N THR A 101 -9.45 15.73 3.45
CA THR A 101 -9.30 17.17 3.30
C THR A 101 -10.40 17.74 2.41
N TRP A 102 -11.04 18.80 2.87
CA TRP A 102 -12.04 19.53 2.08
C TRP A 102 -11.33 20.66 1.33
N HIS A 103 -11.21 20.54 0.01
CA HIS A 103 -10.73 21.66 -0.82
C HIS A 103 -11.88 22.64 -1.03
N ASN A 104 -11.70 23.87 -0.54
CA ASN A 104 -12.58 24.97 -0.88
C ASN A 104 -12.05 25.60 -2.16
N PRO A 105 -12.77 25.57 -3.29
CA PRO A 105 -12.26 26.12 -4.53
C PRO A 105 -11.99 27.61 -4.35
N SER A 106 -10.74 28.03 -4.55
CA SER A 106 -10.41 29.44 -4.70
C SER A 106 -11.09 29.93 -5.98
N PRO A 107 -11.60 31.18 -6.02
CA PRO A 107 -12.18 31.73 -7.25
C PRO A 107 -11.17 31.83 -8.40
N ASP A 108 -9.86 31.70 -8.13
CA ASP A 108 -8.78 31.81 -9.12
C ASP A 108 -8.40 30.48 -9.80
N ASP A 109 -8.90 29.32 -9.35
CA ASP A 109 -8.56 28.00 -9.93
C ASP A 109 -9.37 27.64 -11.21
N CYS A 110 -10.21 28.56 -11.69
CA CYS A 110 -11.01 28.37 -12.92
C CYS A 110 -10.30 28.84 -14.21
N ASN A 111 -9.02 29.22 -14.15
CA ASN A 111 -8.33 29.85 -15.27
C ASN A 111 -6.97 29.19 -15.56
N ASN A 112 -6.97 27.90 -15.93
CA ASN A 112 -5.81 27.32 -16.61
C ASN A 112 -6.25 26.24 -17.60
N GLU A 113 -6.59 26.69 -18.80
CA GLU A 113 -6.69 25.89 -20.03
C GLU A 113 -5.30 25.50 -20.55
#